data_AF-A0A2M9ZHM8-F1
#
_entry.id   AF-A0A2M9ZHM8-F1
#
_cell.length_a   1.000
_cell.length_b   1.000
_cell.length_c   1.000
_cell.angle_alpha   90.00
_cell.angle_beta   90.00
_cell.angle_gamma   90.00
#
_symmetry.space_group_name_H-M   'P 1'
#
loop_
_entity.id
_entity.type
_entity.pdbx_description
1 polymer ?
#
loop_
_entity_poly.entity_id
_entity_poly.type
_entity_poly.pdbx_seq_one_letter_code
_entity_poly.pdbx_strand_id
1 'polypeptide(L)'
;MKYIKNLLFRLKSVPGIEIGVAIGIFLIISHLNAWLSDDAFISFRVVDNFVNGYGLRWNVEERVQVYTNPLLVLFLILPYSLWQNIVFISLVSSFLLGIGTIFLIRKISANAFTFLLAIGFLFSSKAFVDYIYSGLENGLNYFLQTLFFYVYWKKREDKNDSRLFLLILIASMGFVSRMDFLLIFILPLLFSLYESIKSGKWSLAWTGKILLAGSPALLWLLFAAFYYGSFLPNTYYAKTNIADSIGTTMAQGLSYYHFQFVWDPISFASIPLLMLLRLSFRKNVRPFWEGILYSVPYLLYIFLVGGDFMAGRFFTYIILLLGLSMARTESFQGKERIIAFAFLILYSVVYIQAPIRKPSPDQILESKTIGDAGIADERLYYYSLTSFVSRNEFNSIIPFLADKRQVLSMDKKVFVAKNIGFIGFLFGPQYYIVDLYALSDPLLSRISGEGRIGHKSRKIPSRYLQSIESRINQLPDPDLKDYYEGMRVLTQSDIFDSRRWILFWEYQFGSHRKFSGKYQIEDKVTAKSIFDFFLY
;
A
#
# COMPACT_ATOMS: atom_id res chain seq x y z
N MET A 1 1.65 45.64 -18.33
CA MET A 1 2.34 44.63 -19.17
C MET A 1 3.87 44.53 -18.99
N LYS A 2 4.64 45.63 -19.03
CA LYS A 2 6.12 45.61 -18.89
C LYS A 2 6.59 45.09 -17.51
N TYR A 3 5.91 45.49 -16.43
CA TYR A 3 6.19 44.99 -15.08
C TYR A 3 5.95 43.48 -14.93
N ILE A 4 4.85 42.94 -15.47
CA ILE A 4 4.55 41.50 -15.44
C ILE A 4 5.60 40.72 -16.25
N LYS A 5 6.00 41.22 -17.43
CA LYS A 5 7.07 40.61 -18.22
C LYS A 5 8.42 40.60 -17.48
N ASN A 6 8.77 41.71 -16.82
CA ASN A 6 10.00 41.80 -16.01
C ASN A 6 9.94 40.88 -14.78
N LEU A 7 8.79 40.77 -14.10
CA LEU A 7 8.61 39.85 -12.99
C LEU A 7 8.72 38.39 -13.45
N LEU A 8 8.06 38.02 -14.55
CA LEU A 8 8.16 36.67 -15.12
C LEU A 8 9.58 36.34 -15.60
N PHE A 9 10.32 37.32 -16.10
CA PHE A 9 11.73 37.15 -16.48
C PHE A 9 12.63 36.95 -15.25
N ARG A 10 12.43 37.73 -14.19
CA ARG A 10 13.12 37.56 -12.90
C ARG A 10 12.79 36.21 -12.24
N LEU A 11 11.53 35.78 -12.28
CA LEU A 11 11.11 34.47 -11.75
C LEU A 11 11.72 33.31 -12.56
N LYS A 12 11.78 33.42 -13.89
CA LYS A 12 12.44 32.42 -14.76
C LYS A 12 13.95 32.32 -14.57
N SER A 13 14.60 33.34 -14.01
CA SER A 13 16.04 33.37 -13.79
C SER A 13 16.46 32.84 -12.42
N VAL A 14 15.51 32.54 -11.52
CA VAL A 14 15.80 31.86 -10.24
C VAL A 14 15.91 30.36 -10.49
N PRO A 15 17.10 29.74 -10.33
CA PRO A 15 17.25 28.31 -10.48
C PRO A 15 16.38 27.56 -9.47
N GLY A 16 15.58 26.59 -9.92
CA GLY A 16 14.79 25.72 -9.06
C GLY A 16 13.46 26.30 -8.57
N ILE A 17 13.00 27.44 -9.12
CA ILE A 17 11.68 28.00 -8.77
C ILE A 17 10.54 27.00 -8.99
N GLU A 18 10.63 26.16 -10.01
CA GLU A 18 9.64 25.12 -10.30
C GLU A 18 9.51 24.12 -9.15
N ILE A 19 10.62 23.80 -8.47
CA ILE A 19 10.61 22.92 -7.31
C ILE A 19 9.92 23.63 -6.14
N GLY A 20 10.21 24.91 -5.92
CA GLY A 20 9.54 25.72 -4.89
C GLY A 20 8.02 25.78 -5.11
N VAL A 21 7.58 25.94 -6.36
CA VAL A 21 6.15 25.89 -6.73
C VAL A 21 5.55 24.51 -6.44
N ALA A 22 6.22 23.42 -6.86
CA ALA A 22 5.76 22.07 -6.62
C ALA A 22 5.65 21.76 -5.11
N ILE A 23 6.63 22.19 -4.31
CA ILE A 23 6.62 22.03 -2.84
C ILE A 23 5.50 22.88 -2.23
N GLY A 24 5.30 24.12 -2.69
CA GLY A 24 4.20 24.97 -2.21
C GLY A 24 2.82 24.34 -2.45
N ILE A 25 2.59 23.79 -3.64
CA ILE A 25 1.36 23.05 -3.95
C ILE A 25 1.27 21.77 -3.12
N PHE A 26 2.38 21.03 -2.96
CA PHE A 26 2.42 19.82 -2.15
C PHE A 26 2.08 20.09 -0.69
N LEU A 27 2.51 21.21 -0.11
CA LEU A 27 2.16 21.62 1.25
C LEU A 27 0.65 21.85 1.38
N ILE A 28 0.03 22.53 0.42
CA ILE A 28 -1.43 22.76 0.40
C ILE A 28 -2.16 21.41 0.30
N ILE A 29 -1.76 20.55 -0.64
CA ILE A 29 -2.37 19.24 -0.84
C ILE A 29 -2.21 18.35 0.40
N SER A 30 -1.01 18.35 1.01
CA SER A 30 -0.73 17.60 2.23
C SER A 30 -1.60 18.09 3.38
N HIS A 31 -1.75 19.41 3.54
CA HIS A 31 -2.62 19.98 4.56
C HIS A 31 -4.07 19.50 4.38
N LEU A 32 -4.60 19.54 3.16
CA LEU A 32 -5.99 19.21 2.86
C LEU A 32 -6.32 17.71 2.87
N ASN A 33 -5.36 16.86 2.49
CA ASN A 33 -5.63 15.44 2.20
C ASN A 33 -4.88 14.47 3.10
N ALA A 34 -4.01 14.91 4.01
CA ALA A 34 -3.35 13.99 4.93
C ALA A 34 -4.37 13.30 5.85
N TRP A 35 -4.27 11.98 5.98
CA TRP A 35 -5.14 11.14 6.81
C TRP A 35 -4.36 9.91 7.31
N LEU A 36 -5.03 8.95 7.95
CA LEU A 36 -4.47 7.62 8.24
C LEU A 36 -5.60 6.58 8.14
N SER A 37 -5.36 5.47 7.44
CA SER A 37 -6.35 4.40 7.30
C SER A 37 -6.37 3.49 8.52
N ASP A 38 -7.49 2.80 8.75
CA ASP A 38 -7.59 1.76 9.77
C ASP A 38 -6.53 0.66 9.55
N ASP A 39 -6.41 0.15 8.33
CA ASP A 39 -5.42 -0.88 7.95
C ASP A 39 -3.98 -0.51 8.32
N ALA A 40 -3.59 0.77 8.27
CA ALA A 40 -2.24 1.18 8.64
C ALA A 40 -1.95 0.86 10.12
N PHE A 41 -2.97 0.99 10.98
CA PHE A 41 -2.85 0.70 12.40
C PHE A 41 -2.63 -0.79 12.70
N ILE A 42 -2.93 -1.68 11.75
CA ILE A 42 -2.53 -3.09 11.83
C ILE A 42 -1.00 -3.20 11.93
N SER A 43 -0.30 -2.47 11.07
CA SER A 43 1.16 -2.44 11.05
C SER A 43 1.73 -1.65 12.24
N PHE A 44 1.06 -0.57 12.63
CA PHE A 44 1.51 0.28 13.74
C PHE A 44 1.47 -0.43 15.08
N ARG A 45 0.47 -1.27 15.37
CA ARG A 45 0.49 -2.07 16.60
C ARG A 45 1.64 -3.05 16.62
N VAL A 46 2.04 -3.60 15.47
CA VAL A 46 3.22 -4.49 15.38
C VAL A 46 4.50 -3.71 15.68
N VAL A 47 4.63 -2.49 15.15
CA VAL A 47 5.76 -1.59 15.46
C VAL A 47 5.80 -1.27 16.95
N ASP A 48 4.65 -0.93 17.54
CA ASP A 48 4.51 -0.65 18.97
C ASP A 48 4.85 -1.86 19.84
N ASN A 49 4.31 -3.03 19.51
CA ASN A 49 4.62 -4.27 20.20
C ASN A 49 6.12 -4.61 20.13
N PHE A 50 6.76 -4.41 18.99
CA PHE A 50 8.19 -4.66 18.83
C PHE A 50 9.03 -3.71 19.71
N VAL A 51 8.74 -2.40 19.66
CA VAL A 51 9.44 -1.39 20.48
C VAL A 51 9.28 -1.66 21.97
N ASN A 52 8.15 -2.22 22.40
CA ASN A 52 7.89 -2.60 23.78
C ASN A 52 8.36 -4.03 24.15
N GLY A 53 9.08 -4.73 23.27
CA GLY A 53 9.72 -6.02 23.58
C GLY A 53 8.83 -7.27 23.37
N TYR A 54 7.65 -7.13 22.78
CA TYR A 54 6.75 -8.26 22.46
C TYR A 54 7.07 -8.92 21.11
N GLY A 55 8.05 -8.40 20.37
CA GLY A 55 8.45 -8.86 19.04
C GLY A 55 7.51 -8.38 17.94
N LEU A 56 7.77 -8.79 16.69
CA LEU A 56 6.97 -8.39 15.51
C LEU A 56 5.64 -9.17 15.46
N ARG A 57 4.75 -8.91 16.41
CA ARG A 57 3.49 -9.64 16.63
C ARG A 57 2.32 -8.68 16.76
N TRP A 58 1.13 -9.14 16.37
CA TRP A 58 -0.12 -8.37 16.54
C TRP A 58 -0.81 -8.71 17.85
N ASN A 59 -1.27 -9.96 17.99
CA ASN A 59 -1.56 -10.58 19.28
C ASN A 59 -0.22 -11.10 19.82
N VAL A 60 0.18 -10.68 21.01
CA VAL A 60 1.54 -10.92 21.52
C VAL A 60 1.85 -12.40 21.75
N GLU A 61 0.81 -13.21 21.89
CA GLU A 61 0.87 -14.67 22.03
C GLU A 61 1.27 -15.36 20.72
N GLU A 62 1.09 -14.74 19.56
CA GLU A 62 1.19 -15.40 18.28
C GLU A 62 2.24 -14.75 17.36
N ARG A 63 3.12 -15.58 16.78
CA ARG A 63 4.00 -15.16 15.68
C ARG A 63 3.26 -15.29 14.36
N VAL A 64 2.41 -14.31 14.07
CA VAL A 64 1.67 -14.21 12.80
C VAL A 64 2.04 -12.90 12.10
N GLN A 65 2.43 -12.99 10.82
CA GLN A 65 2.68 -11.82 10.00
C GLN A 65 1.36 -11.24 9.49
N VAL A 66 0.80 -10.28 10.23
CA VAL A 66 -0.50 -9.66 9.93
C VAL A 66 -0.44 -8.53 8.90
N TYR A 67 0.77 -8.16 8.46
CA TYR A 67 1.03 -7.02 7.60
C TYR A 67 1.67 -7.43 6.28
N THR A 68 1.40 -6.66 5.22
CA THR A 68 1.93 -6.91 3.87
C THR A 68 3.09 -5.99 3.50
N ASN A 69 3.47 -5.09 4.41
CA ASN A 69 4.46 -4.04 4.23
C ASN A 69 5.67 -4.08 5.18
N PRO A 70 6.43 -5.20 5.21
CA PRO A 70 7.62 -5.33 6.06
C PRO A 70 8.61 -4.18 6.01
N LEU A 71 8.91 -3.65 4.83
CA LEU A 71 9.87 -2.56 4.73
C LEU A 71 9.39 -1.32 5.49
N LEU A 72 8.08 -1.02 5.44
CA LEU A 72 7.50 0.09 6.21
C LEU A 72 7.56 -0.19 7.71
N VAL A 73 7.19 -1.40 8.16
CA VAL A 73 7.29 -1.78 9.58
C VAL A 73 8.71 -1.59 10.08
N LEU A 74 9.72 -2.12 9.36
CA LEU A 74 11.13 -1.97 9.72
C LEU A 74 11.59 -0.51 9.72
N PHE A 75 11.14 0.27 8.74
CA PHE A 75 11.44 1.70 8.64
C PHE A 75 10.88 2.50 9.81
N LEU A 76 9.69 2.16 10.31
CA LEU A 76 9.01 2.90 11.38
C LEU A 76 9.52 2.56 12.80
N ILE A 77 10.14 1.40 13.01
CA ILE A 77 10.62 0.96 14.34
C ILE A 77 11.55 1.99 14.98
N LEU A 78 12.60 2.42 14.26
CA LEU A 78 13.59 3.34 14.81
C LEU A 78 12.99 4.71 15.18
N PRO A 79 12.32 5.46 14.28
CA PRO A 79 11.73 6.73 14.66
C PRO A 79 10.65 6.57 15.74
N TYR A 80 9.89 5.47 15.74
CA TYR A 80 8.89 5.20 16.78
C TYR A 80 9.52 4.93 18.15
N SER A 81 10.65 4.22 18.21
CA SER A 81 11.36 4.01 19.48
C SER A 81 11.82 5.30 20.16
N LEU A 82 12.08 6.35 19.38
CA LEU A 82 12.61 7.63 19.87
C LEU A 82 11.50 8.61 20.29
N TRP A 83 10.37 8.62 19.58
CA TRP A 83 9.34 9.65 19.77
C TRP A 83 7.97 9.10 20.22
N GLN A 84 7.70 7.81 20.02
CA GLN A 84 6.50 7.09 20.47
C GLN A 84 5.14 7.68 20.05
N ASN A 85 5.11 8.59 19.07
CA ASN A 85 3.89 9.11 18.46
C ASN A 85 3.79 8.63 17.00
N ILE A 86 3.07 7.52 16.79
CA ILE A 86 3.05 6.86 15.48
C ILE A 86 2.35 7.72 14.42
N VAL A 87 1.36 8.51 14.84
CA VAL A 87 0.62 9.41 13.94
C VAL A 87 1.56 10.47 13.38
N PHE A 88 2.32 11.14 14.24
CA PHE A 88 3.30 12.14 13.82
C PHE A 88 4.37 11.54 12.92
N ILE A 89 4.96 10.40 13.33
CA ILE A 89 6.03 9.74 12.58
C ILE A 89 5.54 9.31 11.20
N SER A 90 4.35 8.71 11.10
CA SER A 90 3.78 8.29 9.84
C SER A 90 3.56 9.48 8.91
N LEU A 91 2.93 10.55 9.38
CA LEU A 91 2.64 11.74 8.57
C LEU A 91 3.92 12.44 8.11
N VAL A 92 4.89 12.63 9.00
CA VAL A 92 6.18 13.27 8.65
C VAL A 92 6.98 12.39 7.69
N SER A 93 7.00 11.07 7.90
CA SER A 93 7.68 10.15 6.99
C SER A 93 7.08 10.19 5.59
N SER A 94 5.75 10.15 5.48
CA SER A 94 5.04 10.32 4.20
C SER A 94 5.37 11.66 3.54
N PHE A 95 5.39 12.76 4.31
CA PHE A 95 5.76 14.07 3.79
C PHE A 95 7.18 14.11 3.23
N LEU A 96 8.16 13.60 3.99
CA LEU A 96 9.57 13.59 3.57
C LEU A 96 9.80 12.68 2.36
N LEU A 97 9.17 11.50 2.31
CA LEU A 97 9.22 10.60 1.16
C LEU A 97 8.54 11.21 -0.07
N GLY A 98 7.44 11.96 0.11
CA GLY A 98 6.80 12.75 -0.93
C GLY A 98 7.72 13.84 -1.49
N ILE A 99 8.39 14.60 -0.62
CA ILE A 99 9.40 15.59 -1.02
C ILE A 99 10.55 14.93 -1.79
N GLY A 100 11.07 13.80 -1.31
CA GLY A 100 12.11 13.02 -1.99
C GLY A 100 11.67 12.56 -3.38
N THR A 101 10.41 12.12 -3.51
CA THR A 101 9.78 11.75 -4.79
C THR A 101 9.75 12.94 -5.74
N ILE A 102 9.29 14.12 -5.31
CA ILE A 102 9.25 15.35 -6.12
C ILE A 102 10.65 15.72 -6.63
N PHE A 103 11.67 15.67 -5.77
CA PHE A 103 13.05 15.95 -6.17
C PHE A 103 13.56 14.96 -7.23
N LEU A 104 13.28 13.67 -7.08
CA LEU A 104 13.68 12.66 -8.06
C LEU A 104 12.93 12.82 -9.39
N ILE A 105 11.62 13.14 -9.36
CA ILE A 105 10.86 13.49 -10.58
C ILE A 105 11.52 14.65 -11.30
N ARG A 106 11.97 15.69 -10.59
CA ARG A 106 12.70 16.82 -11.21
C ARG A 106 14.01 16.40 -11.87
N LYS A 107 14.72 15.41 -11.31
CA LYS A 107 15.95 14.85 -11.90
C LYS A 107 15.68 14.00 -13.15
N ILE A 108 14.52 13.36 -13.22
CA ILE A 108 14.04 12.61 -14.40
C ILE A 108 13.53 13.56 -15.50
N SER A 109 12.97 14.70 -15.09
CA SER A 109 12.29 15.62 -15.99
C SER A 109 13.21 16.22 -17.05
N ALA A 110 12.76 16.24 -18.30
CA ALA A 110 13.50 16.85 -19.40
C ALA A 110 13.75 18.36 -19.20
N ASN A 111 12.81 19.06 -18.55
CA ASN A 111 12.90 20.49 -18.23
C ASN A 111 11.85 20.87 -17.17
N ALA A 112 11.85 22.15 -16.76
CA ALA A 112 10.90 22.69 -15.78
C ALA A 112 9.43 22.55 -16.21
N PHE A 113 9.12 22.62 -17.50
CA PHE A 113 7.73 22.49 -17.98
C PHE A 113 7.23 21.06 -17.82
N THR A 114 8.00 20.05 -18.26
CA THR A 114 7.58 18.65 -18.18
C THR A 114 7.55 18.17 -16.73
N PHE A 115 8.41 18.73 -15.87
CA PHE A 115 8.32 18.57 -14.42
C PHE A 115 6.98 19.08 -13.88
N LEU A 116 6.62 20.34 -14.14
CA LEU A 116 5.36 20.91 -13.65
C LEU A 116 4.13 20.23 -14.24
N LEU A 117 4.20 19.77 -15.49
CA LEU A 117 3.14 18.99 -16.12
C LEU A 117 2.93 17.65 -15.40
N ALA A 118 4.01 16.93 -15.13
CA ALA A 118 3.95 15.67 -14.39
C ALA A 118 3.44 15.86 -12.96
N ILE A 119 3.95 16.86 -12.24
CA ILE A 119 3.46 17.21 -10.91
C ILE A 119 1.99 17.60 -10.94
N GLY A 120 1.58 18.45 -11.89
CA GLY A 120 0.18 18.84 -12.07
C GLY A 120 -0.74 17.65 -12.33
N PHE A 121 -0.31 16.70 -13.17
CA PHE A 121 -1.05 15.46 -13.40
C PHE A 121 -1.17 14.61 -12.13
N LEU A 122 -0.04 14.33 -11.46
CA LEU A 122 -0.03 13.51 -10.24
C LEU A 122 -0.88 14.13 -9.13
N PHE A 123 -0.81 15.45 -8.94
CA PHE A 123 -1.60 16.17 -7.95
C PHE A 123 -3.07 16.38 -8.34
N SER A 124 -3.42 16.15 -9.60
CA SER A 124 -4.81 16.08 -10.04
C SER A 124 -5.45 14.72 -9.76
N SER A 125 -4.63 13.67 -9.57
CA SER A 125 -5.13 12.31 -9.32
C SER A 125 -5.44 12.09 -7.84
N LYS A 126 -6.67 11.63 -7.59
CA LYS A 126 -7.11 11.28 -6.24
C LYS A 126 -6.38 10.05 -5.72
N ALA A 127 -6.22 9.01 -6.55
CA ALA A 127 -5.49 7.80 -6.18
C ALA A 127 -4.03 8.10 -5.81
N PHE A 128 -3.36 9.01 -6.53
CA PHE A 128 -2.00 9.37 -6.18
C PHE A 128 -1.95 10.11 -4.84
N VAL A 129 -2.72 11.19 -4.70
CA VAL A 129 -2.70 12.09 -3.54
C VAL A 129 -3.13 11.39 -2.25
N ASP A 130 -4.26 10.67 -2.27
CA ASP A 130 -4.83 10.07 -1.08
C ASP A 130 -3.87 9.05 -0.45
N TYR A 131 -3.15 8.28 -1.27
CA TYR A 131 -2.21 7.27 -0.79
C TYR A 131 -0.79 7.81 -0.54
N ILE A 132 -0.52 9.11 -0.71
CA ILE A 132 0.67 9.71 -0.10
C ILE A 132 0.57 9.59 1.42
N TYR A 133 -0.63 9.78 1.97
CA TYR A 133 -0.90 9.89 3.40
C TYR A 133 -1.97 8.92 3.88
N SER A 134 -1.88 7.63 3.55
CA SER A 134 -2.78 6.63 4.16
C SER A 134 -2.18 5.97 5.41
N GLY A 135 -0.90 6.23 5.72
CA GLY A 135 -0.13 5.45 6.70
C GLY A 135 0.33 4.09 6.19
N LEU A 136 -0.06 3.73 4.97
CA LEU A 136 0.41 2.54 4.25
C LEU A 136 1.73 2.83 3.52
N GLU A 137 2.28 1.80 2.91
CA GLU A 137 3.58 1.78 2.24
C GLU A 137 3.66 2.59 0.95
N ASN A 138 2.54 3.11 0.45
CA ASN A 138 2.44 3.79 -0.84
C ASN A 138 3.42 4.96 -0.97
N GLY A 139 3.54 5.84 0.03
CA GLY A 139 4.51 6.95 0.00
C GLY A 139 5.97 6.49 -0.11
N LEU A 140 6.34 5.43 0.60
CA LEU A 140 7.65 4.77 0.50
C LEU A 140 7.85 4.15 -0.88
N ASN A 141 6.82 3.49 -1.41
CA ASN A 141 6.84 2.89 -2.74
C ASN A 141 6.94 3.94 -3.85
N TYR A 142 6.37 5.13 -3.70
CA TYR A 142 6.55 6.22 -4.67
C TYR A 142 8.01 6.66 -4.75
N PHE A 143 8.66 6.78 -3.58
CA PHE A 143 10.07 7.11 -3.51
C PHE A 143 10.93 6.01 -4.16
N LEU A 144 10.70 4.74 -3.80
CA LEU A 144 11.45 3.60 -4.36
C LEU A 144 11.22 3.44 -5.88
N GLN A 145 9.97 3.57 -6.35
CA GLN A 145 9.65 3.51 -7.77
C GLN A 145 10.35 4.61 -8.55
N THR A 146 10.29 5.84 -8.05
CA THR A 146 10.92 6.99 -8.71
C THR A 146 12.44 6.86 -8.69
N LEU A 147 13.02 6.36 -7.58
CA LEU A 147 14.45 6.08 -7.48
C LEU A 147 14.88 5.00 -8.48
N PHE A 148 14.11 3.91 -8.60
CA PHE A 148 14.36 2.86 -9.58
C PHE A 148 14.40 3.43 -11.00
N PHE A 149 13.37 4.19 -11.41
CA PHE A 149 13.30 4.73 -12.76
C PHE A 149 14.29 5.87 -13.01
N TYR A 150 14.67 6.62 -11.97
CA TYR A 150 15.79 7.56 -12.04
C TYR A 150 17.10 6.85 -12.38
N VAL A 151 17.42 5.77 -11.67
CA VAL A 151 18.63 4.96 -11.91
C VAL A 151 18.57 4.27 -13.28
N TYR A 152 17.41 3.72 -13.65
CA TYR A 152 17.18 3.02 -14.91
C TYR A 152 17.36 3.93 -16.13
N TRP A 153 16.82 5.15 -16.10
CA TRP A 153 16.87 6.08 -17.25
C TRP A 153 18.01 7.08 -17.26
N LYS A 154 18.79 7.20 -16.17
CA LYS A 154 19.97 8.08 -16.15
C LYS A 154 20.91 7.71 -17.33
N LYS A 155 21.48 8.70 -18.02
CA LYS A 155 22.41 8.42 -19.13
C LYS A 155 23.63 7.62 -18.64
N ARG A 156 24.10 6.65 -19.42
CA ARG A 156 25.31 5.88 -19.12
C ARG A 156 26.52 6.68 -19.60
N GLU A 157 27.48 6.93 -18.71
CA GLU A 157 28.74 7.61 -19.03
C GLU A 157 29.75 6.62 -19.63
N ASP A 158 29.73 5.37 -19.14
CA ASP A 158 30.53 4.27 -19.66
C ASP A 158 29.61 3.11 -20.11
N LYS A 159 29.95 2.45 -21.22
CA LYS A 159 29.30 1.20 -21.66
C LYS A 159 29.48 0.06 -20.65
N ASN A 160 30.51 0.13 -19.80
CA ASN A 160 30.80 -0.88 -18.79
C ASN A 160 29.98 -0.73 -17.49
N ASP A 161 29.38 0.43 -17.21
CA ASP A 161 28.55 0.66 -16.01
C ASP A 161 27.27 -0.22 -16.02
N SER A 162 27.27 -1.29 -15.20
CA SER A 162 26.10 -2.15 -15.00
C SER A 162 25.37 -1.73 -13.73
N ARG A 163 24.30 -0.95 -13.91
CA ARG A 163 23.39 -0.54 -12.82
C ARG A 163 22.46 -1.65 -12.35
N LEU A 164 22.57 -2.84 -12.96
CA LEU A 164 21.72 -3.97 -12.66
C LEU A 164 21.76 -4.32 -11.17
N PHE A 165 22.92 -4.21 -10.53
CA PHE A 165 23.04 -4.37 -9.07
C PHE A 165 22.09 -3.43 -8.33
N LEU A 166 22.14 -2.13 -8.59
CA LEU A 166 21.29 -1.13 -7.93
C LEU A 166 19.81 -1.33 -8.27
N LEU A 167 19.49 -1.66 -9.52
CA LEU A 167 18.11 -1.92 -9.94
C LEU A 167 17.52 -3.13 -9.23
N ILE A 168 18.27 -4.23 -9.13
CA ILE A 168 17.85 -5.44 -8.40
C ILE A 168 17.76 -5.13 -6.91
N LEU A 169 18.70 -4.37 -6.35
CA LEU A 169 18.65 -3.97 -4.94
C LEU A 169 17.39 -3.17 -4.63
N ILE A 170 17.08 -2.13 -5.41
CA ILE A 170 15.87 -1.32 -5.23
C ILE A 170 14.61 -2.17 -5.44
N ALA A 171 14.58 -3.03 -6.46
CA ALA A 171 13.43 -3.91 -6.71
C ALA A 171 13.24 -4.96 -5.61
N SER A 172 14.32 -5.47 -5.00
CA SER A 172 14.26 -6.38 -3.87
C SER A 172 13.73 -5.67 -2.61
N MET A 173 14.11 -4.42 -2.37
CA MET A 173 13.49 -3.58 -1.34
C MET A 173 12.01 -3.34 -1.66
N GLY A 174 11.68 -3.10 -2.94
CA GLY A 174 10.30 -3.01 -3.43
C GLY A 174 9.50 -4.27 -3.10
N PHE A 175 10.08 -5.46 -3.30
CA PHE A 175 9.46 -6.74 -2.94
C PHE A 175 9.21 -6.87 -1.44
N VAL A 176 10.18 -6.47 -0.60
CA VAL A 176 10.02 -6.45 0.88
C VAL A 176 8.98 -5.42 1.32
N SER A 177 8.81 -4.33 0.56
CA SER A 177 7.74 -3.35 0.80
C SER A 177 6.37 -3.89 0.41
N ARG A 178 6.26 -4.53 -0.76
CA ARG A 178 5.10 -5.33 -1.19
C ARG A 178 5.52 -6.32 -2.28
N MET A 179 5.06 -7.55 -2.18
CA MET A 179 5.43 -8.58 -3.16
C MET A 179 4.89 -8.29 -4.57
N ASP A 180 3.65 -7.80 -4.69
CA ASP A 180 3.00 -7.49 -5.98
C ASP A 180 3.60 -6.25 -6.66
N PHE A 181 4.18 -5.33 -5.90
CA PHE A 181 4.83 -4.12 -6.43
C PHE A 181 6.03 -4.44 -7.33
N LEU A 182 6.64 -5.63 -7.16
CA LEU A 182 7.72 -6.12 -8.04
C LEU A 182 7.32 -6.15 -9.52
N LEU A 183 6.03 -6.34 -9.83
CA LEU A 183 5.51 -6.41 -11.21
C LEU A 183 5.71 -5.10 -11.99
N ILE A 184 5.86 -3.96 -11.32
CA ILE A 184 6.20 -2.67 -11.96
C ILE A 184 7.64 -2.67 -12.48
N PHE A 185 8.53 -3.46 -11.85
CA PHE A 185 9.95 -3.50 -12.17
C PHE A 185 10.33 -4.65 -13.10
N ILE A 186 9.46 -5.65 -13.27
CA ILE A 186 9.84 -6.91 -13.92
C ILE A 186 10.30 -6.71 -15.36
N LEU A 187 9.56 -5.95 -16.18
CA LEU A 187 9.93 -5.70 -17.57
C LEU A 187 11.22 -4.87 -17.71
N PRO A 188 11.39 -3.71 -17.04
CA PRO A 188 12.66 -2.96 -17.14
C PRO A 188 13.86 -3.74 -16.58
N LEU A 189 13.66 -4.61 -15.58
CA LEU A 189 14.70 -5.53 -15.10
C LEU A 189 15.07 -6.58 -16.15
N LEU A 190 14.08 -7.22 -16.78
CA LEU A 190 14.33 -8.19 -17.85
C LEU A 190 15.08 -7.57 -19.03
N PHE A 191 14.71 -6.33 -19.43
CA PHE A 191 15.45 -5.60 -20.47
C PHE A 191 16.89 -5.29 -20.03
N SER A 192 17.09 -4.82 -18.80
CA SER A 192 18.44 -4.55 -18.26
C SER A 192 19.31 -5.80 -18.16
N LEU A 193 18.70 -6.93 -17.79
CA LEU A 193 19.35 -8.23 -17.70
C LEU A 193 19.76 -8.72 -19.08
N TYR A 194 18.83 -8.66 -20.05
CA TYR A 194 19.09 -9.03 -21.44
C TYR A 194 20.23 -8.21 -22.06
N GLU A 195 20.23 -6.88 -21.88
CA GLU A 195 21.32 -6.02 -22.35
C GLU A 195 22.67 -6.39 -21.72
N SER A 196 22.66 -6.69 -20.42
CA SER A 196 23.88 -7.07 -19.69
C SER A 196 24.45 -8.41 -20.17
N ILE A 197 23.60 -9.41 -20.38
CA ILE A 197 23.98 -10.72 -20.91
C ILE A 197 24.53 -10.57 -22.33
N LYS A 198 23.84 -9.83 -23.21
CA LYS A 198 24.27 -9.59 -24.60
C LYS A 198 25.62 -8.87 -24.68
N SER A 199 25.94 -8.03 -23.70
CA SER A 199 27.24 -7.36 -23.62
C SER A 199 28.41 -8.25 -23.15
N GLY A 200 28.18 -9.56 -22.93
CA GLY A 200 29.24 -10.52 -22.58
C GLY A 200 29.70 -10.44 -21.12
N LYS A 201 28.94 -9.78 -20.23
CA LYS A 201 29.34 -9.53 -18.82
C LYS A 201 29.13 -10.72 -17.88
N TRP A 202 28.82 -11.91 -18.39
CA TRP A 202 28.49 -13.07 -17.56
C TRP A 202 29.76 -13.65 -16.94
N SER A 203 29.82 -13.65 -15.61
CA SER A 203 30.90 -14.24 -14.81
C SER A 203 30.38 -14.68 -13.45
N LEU A 204 31.09 -15.57 -12.76
CA LEU A 204 30.71 -16.00 -11.41
C LEU A 204 30.61 -14.80 -10.43
N ALA A 205 31.51 -13.83 -10.54
CA ALA A 205 31.48 -12.60 -9.75
C ALA A 205 30.23 -11.75 -10.04
N TRP A 206 29.75 -11.74 -11.28
CA TRP A 206 28.52 -11.04 -11.66
C TRP A 206 27.28 -11.71 -11.07
N THR A 207 27.21 -13.05 -11.09
CA THR A 207 26.15 -13.80 -10.41
C THR A 207 26.15 -13.54 -8.91
N GLY A 208 27.33 -13.53 -8.27
CA GLY A 208 27.46 -13.19 -6.85
C GLY A 208 26.93 -11.79 -6.52
N LYS A 209 27.20 -10.79 -7.37
CA LYS A 209 26.65 -9.43 -7.22
C LYS A 209 25.12 -9.40 -7.33
N ILE A 210 24.55 -10.15 -8.27
CA ILE A 210 23.08 -10.23 -8.43
C ILE A 210 22.43 -10.87 -7.19
N LEU A 211 23.01 -11.96 -6.67
CA LEU A 211 22.52 -12.60 -5.46
C LEU A 211 22.61 -11.65 -4.25
N LEU A 212 23.71 -10.91 -4.12
CA LEU A 212 23.87 -9.90 -3.09
C LEU A 212 22.83 -8.78 -3.22
N ALA A 213 22.56 -8.30 -4.44
CA ALA A 213 21.51 -7.31 -4.67
C ALA A 213 20.12 -7.83 -4.34
N GLY A 214 19.84 -9.13 -4.55
CA GLY A 214 18.58 -9.77 -4.19
C GLY A 214 18.45 -10.11 -2.69
N SER A 215 19.49 -9.87 -1.89
CA SER A 215 19.52 -10.29 -0.49
C SER A 215 18.40 -9.72 0.39
N PRO A 216 17.90 -8.47 0.24
CA PRO A 216 16.78 -7.99 1.06
C PRO A 216 15.54 -8.88 0.96
N ALA A 217 15.17 -9.29 -0.26
CA ALA A 217 14.02 -10.17 -0.49
C ALA A 217 14.25 -11.57 0.08
N LEU A 218 15.43 -12.14 -0.16
CA LEU A 218 15.79 -13.47 0.35
C LEU A 218 15.83 -13.50 1.88
N LEU A 219 16.50 -12.53 2.50
CA LEU A 219 16.61 -12.42 3.95
C LEU A 219 15.25 -12.23 4.60
N TRP A 220 14.36 -11.43 4.00
CA TRP A 220 13.00 -11.28 4.52
C TRP A 220 12.22 -12.59 4.45
N LEU A 221 12.28 -13.32 3.33
CA LEU A 221 11.56 -14.60 3.19
C LEU A 221 12.10 -15.66 4.16
N LEU A 222 13.42 -15.73 4.36
CA LEU A 222 14.04 -16.62 5.33
C LEU A 222 13.65 -16.24 6.77
N PHE A 223 13.68 -14.93 7.09
CA PHE A 223 13.22 -14.42 8.37
C PHE A 223 11.75 -14.78 8.61
N ALA A 224 10.87 -14.55 7.63
CA ALA A 224 9.45 -14.82 7.76
C ALA A 224 9.17 -16.33 7.94
N ALA A 225 9.85 -17.18 7.17
CA ALA A 225 9.75 -18.62 7.31
C ALA A 225 10.16 -19.08 8.72
N PHE A 226 11.29 -18.58 9.24
CA PHE A 226 11.78 -18.95 10.56
C PHE A 226 10.91 -18.38 11.69
N TYR A 227 10.65 -17.08 11.68
CA TYR A 227 9.97 -16.37 12.77
C TYR A 227 8.46 -16.63 12.80
N TYR A 228 7.78 -16.48 11.65
CA TYR A 228 6.33 -16.63 11.54
C TYR A 228 5.87 -18.05 11.20
N GLY A 229 6.79 -18.94 10.79
CA GLY A 229 6.39 -20.22 10.21
C GLY A 229 5.70 -20.06 8.85
N SER A 230 5.95 -18.95 8.13
CA SER A 230 5.34 -18.73 6.82
C SER A 230 6.16 -17.83 5.90
N PHE A 231 6.23 -18.17 4.62
CA PHE A 231 6.79 -17.29 3.60
C PHE A 231 5.87 -16.10 3.29
N LEU A 232 4.56 -16.35 3.32
CA LEU A 232 3.53 -15.37 2.94
C LEU A 232 2.83 -14.81 4.17
N PRO A 233 2.41 -13.53 4.15
CA PRO A 233 1.66 -12.93 5.25
C PRO A 233 0.30 -13.60 5.42
N ASN A 234 -0.24 -13.56 6.65
CA ASN A 234 -1.54 -14.18 6.96
C ASN A 234 -2.68 -13.61 6.11
N THR A 235 -2.59 -12.32 5.79
CA THR A 235 -3.53 -11.62 4.91
C THR A 235 -3.62 -12.22 3.51
N TYR A 236 -2.58 -12.90 3.01
CA TYR A 236 -2.65 -13.62 1.75
C TYR A 236 -3.69 -14.74 1.85
N TYR A 237 -3.58 -15.60 2.87
CA TYR A 237 -4.52 -16.69 3.10
C TYR A 237 -5.93 -16.18 3.36
N ALA A 238 -6.08 -15.12 4.14
CA ALA A 238 -7.37 -14.48 4.39
C ALA A 238 -8.06 -14.01 3.10
N LYS A 239 -7.30 -13.54 2.12
CA LYS A 239 -7.80 -13.04 0.83
C LYS A 239 -7.94 -14.12 -0.25
N THR A 240 -7.22 -15.23 -0.18
CA THR A 240 -7.27 -16.29 -1.20
C THR A 240 -8.09 -17.51 -0.82
N ASN A 241 -8.26 -17.80 0.48
CA ASN A 241 -9.09 -18.91 0.94
C ASN A 241 -10.55 -18.48 1.02
N ILE A 242 -11.14 -18.24 -0.15
CA ILE A 242 -12.49 -17.66 -0.31
C ILE A 242 -13.40 -18.62 -1.06
N ALA A 243 -14.71 -18.44 -0.90
CA ALA A 243 -15.72 -19.22 -1.61
C ALA A 243 -15.88 -18.81 -3.08
N ASP A 244 -15.41 -17.61 -3.45
CA ASP A 244 -15.58 -17.07 -4.79
C ASP A 244 -14.82 -17.87 -5.86
N SER A 245 -15.46 -18.02 -7.02
CA SER A 245 -14.82 -18.55 -8.22
C SER A 245 -13.78 -17.58 -8.81
N ILE A 246 -12.95 -18.08 -9.72
CA ILE A 246 -12.03 -17.25 -10.51
C ILE A 246 -12.82 -16.25 -11.38
N GLY A 247 -13.93 -16.68 -11.99
CA GLY A 247 -14.76 -15.84 -12.85
C GLY A 247 -15.39 -14.66 -12.09
N THR A 248 -15.92 -14.90 -10.90
CA THR A 248 -16.45 -13.84 -10.02
C THR A 248 -15.35 -12.89 -9.55
N THR A 249 -14.14 -13.42 -9.27
CA THR A 249 -12.97 -12.60 -8.92
C THR A 249 -12.57 -11.69 -10.09
N MET A 250 -12.50 -12.20 -11.31
CA MET A 250 -12.16 -11.40 -12.50
C MET A 250 -13.24 -10.35 -12.82
N ALA A 251 -14.52 -10.69 -12.65
CA ALA A 251 -15.64 -9.75 -12.79
C ALA A 251 -15.53 -8.60 -11.78
N GLN A 252 -15.18 -8.91 -10.53
CA GLN A 252 -14.88 -7.89 -9.52
C GLN A 252 -13.69 -7.00 -9.93
N GLY A 253 -12.68 -7.58 -10.60
CA GLY A 253 -11.58 -6.83 -11.19
C GLY A 253 -12.07 -5.78 -12.19
N LEU A 254 -12.99 -6.15 -13.10
CA LEU A 254 -13.59 -5.18 -14.05
C LEU A 254 -14.37 -4.07 -13.32
N SER A 255 -15.12 -4.43 -12.28
CA SER A 255 -15.81 -3.45 -11.43
C SER A 255 -14.83 -2.46 -10.81
N TYR A 256 -13.65 -2.92 -10.39
CA TYR A 256 -12.60 -2.05 -9.84
C TYR A 256 -11.99 -1.10 -10.89
N TYR A 257 -11.77 -1.57 -12.12
CA TYR A 257 -11.36 -0.70 -13.23
C TYR A 257 -12.42 0.36 -13.56
N HIS A 258 -13.68 -0.05 -13.64
CA HIS A 258 -14.79 0.86 -13.88
C HIS A 258 -14.91 1.90 -12.76
N PHE A 259 -14.81 1.47 -11.51
CA PHE A 259 -14.83 2.37 -10.36
C PHE A 259 -13.70 3.39 -10.44
N GLN A 260 -12.46 2.96 -10.71
CA GLN A 260 -11.32 3.88 -10.88
C GLN A 260 -11.57 4.89 -12.01
N PHE A 261 -12.16 4.46 -13.12
CA PHE A 261 -12.42 5.35 -14.26
C PHE A 261 -13.39 6.49 -13.88
N VAL A 262 -14.41 6.20 -13.07
CA VAL A 262 -15.39 7.19 -12.60
C VAL A 262 -14.84 8.04 -11.45
N TRP A 263 -14.12 7.40 -10.51
CA TRP A 263 -13.65 8.00 -9.26
C TRP A 263 -12.37 8.83 -9.42
N ASP A 264 -11.53 8.53 -10.42
CA ASP A 264 -10.31 9.29 -10.71
C ASP A 264 -10.02 9.35 -12.22
N PRO A 265 -10.90 9.99 -13.03
CA PRO A 265 -10.87 9.91 -14.49
C PRO A 265 -9.57 10.43 -15.12
N ILE A 266 -8.82 11.30 -14.42
CA ILE A 266 -7.53 11.79 -14.92
C ILE A 266 -6.51 10.67 -15.13
N SER A 267 -6.58 9.58 -14.35
CA SER A 267 -5.68 8.44 -14.47
C SER A 267 -5.80 7.74 -15.83
N PHE A 268 -6.97 7.82 -16.47
CA PHE A 268 -7.22 7.25 -17.79
C PHE A 268 -7.20 8.29 -18.92
N ALA A 269 -7.67 9.51 -18.68
CA ALA A 269 -7.85 10.51 -19.74
C ALA A 269 -6.54 11.19 -20.17
N SER A 270 -5.62 11.40 -19.22
CA SER A 270 -4.42 12.22 -19.45
C SER A 270 -3.46 11.66 -20.49
N ILE A 271 -3.18 10.36 -20.45
CA ILE A 271 -2.19 9.73 -21.32
C ILE A 271 -2.66 9.65 -22.78
N PRO A 272 -3.86 9.13 -23.10
CA PRO A 272 -4.38 9.15 -24.46
C PRO A 272 -4.42 10.57 -25.03
N LEU A 273 -4.87 11.56 -24.25
CA LEU A 273 -4.96 12.94 -24.71
C LEU A 273 -3.57 13.53 -25.01
N LEU A 274 -2.60 13.34 -24.11
CA LEU A 274 -1.23 13.81 -24.34
C LEU A 274 -0.54 13.05 -25.47
N MET A 275 -0.77 11.74 -25.62
CA MET A 275 -0.25 10.98 -26.76
C MET A 275 -0.84 11.47 -28.08
N LEU A 276 -2.15 11.65 -28.16
CA LEU A 276 -2.83 12.19 -29.35
C LEU A 276 -2.30 13.59 -29.69
N LEU A 277 -2.23 14.49 -28.71
CA LEU A 277 -1.64 15.81 -28.88
C LEU A 277 -0.23 15.70 -29.48
N ARG A 278 0.61 14.82 -28.94
CA ARG A 278 1.99 14.67 -29.39
C ARG A 278 2.10 14.07 -30.79
N LEU A 279 1.25 13.11 -31.13
CA LEU A 279 1.16 12.54 -32.47
C LEU A 279 0.67 13.59 -33.49
N SER A 280 -0.30 14.44 -33.14
CA SER A 280 -0.78 15.53 -34.02
C SER A 280 0.32 16.53 -34.38
N PHE A 281 1.30 16.74 -33.49
CA PHE A 281 2.46 17.57 -33.74
C PHE A 281 3.69 16.78 -34.25
N ARG A 282 3.51 15.51 -34.64
CA ARG A 282 4.54 14.58 -35.16
C ARG A 282 5.75 14.43 -34.23
N LYS A 283 5.49 14.35 -32.93
CA LYS A 283 6.51 14.28 -31.90
C LYS A 283 6.72 12.87 -31.35
N ASN A 284 7.85 12.63 -30.68
CA ASN A 284 8.15 11.35 -30.06
C ASN A 284 7.21 11.06 -28.88
N VAL A 285 6.61 9.86 -28.88
CA VAL A 285 5.72 9.34 -27.82
C VAL A 285 6.27 8.09 -27.13
N ARG A 286 7.51 7.69 -27.43
CA ARG A 286 8.16 6.52 -26.82
C ARG A 286 8.11 6.49 -25.28
N PRO A 287 8.31 7.60 -24.54
CA PRO A 287 8.20 7.57 -23.08
C PRO A 287 6.82 7.12 -22.57
N PHE A 288 5.74 7.48 -23.28
CA PHE A 288 4.38 7.05 -22.94
C PHE A 288 4.20 5.55 -23.18
N TRP A 289 4.66 5.04 -24.32
CA TRP A 289 4.63 3.60 -24.61
C TRP A 289 5.43 2.77 -23.60
N GLU A 290 6.60 3.24 -23.18
CA GLU A 290 7.38 2.58 -22.13
C GLU A 290 6.62 2.55 -20.80
N GLY A 291 5.98 3.65 -20.41
CA GLY A 291 5.16 3.71 -19.18
C GLY A 291 3.96 2.75 -19.22
N ILE A 292 3.24 2.71 -20.35
CA ILE A 292 2.13 1.77 -20.56
C ILE A 292 2.64 0.34 -20.52
N LEU A 293 3.68 0.02 -21.29
CA LEU A 293 4.25 -1.33 -21.38
C LEU A 293 4.68 -1.86 -20.01
N TYR A 294 5.43 -1.06 -19.25
CA TYR A 294 5.89 -1.43 -17.91
C TYR A 294 4.75 -1.53 -16.88
N SER A 295 3.59 -0.93 -17.15
CA SER A 295 2.40 -1.05 -16.30
C SER A 295 1.60 -2.33 -16.56
N VAL A 296 1.74 -2.96 -17.73
CA VAL A 296 0.92 -4.13 -18.16
C VAL A 296 0.92 -5.27 -17.14
N PRO A 297 2.07 -5.74 -16.59
CA PRO A 297 2.06 -6.86 -15.65
C PRO A 297 1.23 -6.56 -14.40
N TYR A 298 1.32 -5.33 -13.88
CA TYR A 298 0.57 -4.93 -12.69
C TYR A 298 -0.92 -4.71 -13.00
N LEU A 299 -1.26 -4.15 -14.17
CA LEU A 299 -2.65 -4.03 -14.63
C LEU A 299 -3.33 -5.41 -14.75
N LEU A 300 -2.64 -6.39 -15.35
CA LEU A 300 -3.14 -7.76 -15.42
C LEU A 300 -3.33 -8.37 -14.03
N TYR A 301 -2.39 -8.13 -13.12
CA TYR A 301 -2.52 -8.57 -11.73
C TYR A 301 -3.78 -8.01 -11.06
N ILE A 302 -4.06 -6.70 -11.16
CA ILE A 302 -5.26 -6.06 -10.60
C ILE A 302 -6.53 -6.77 -11.09
N PHE A 303 -6.60 -7.06 -12.39
CA PHE A 303 -7.73 -7.77 -12.99
C PHE A 303 -7.88 -9.20 -12.44
N LEU A 304 -6.78 -9.95 -12.36
CA LEU A 304 -6.78 -11.35 -11.95
C LEU A 304 -7.11 -11.56 -10.47
N VAL A 305 -6.73 -10.63 -9.59
CA VAL A 305 -6.99 -10.74 -8.14
C VAL A 305 -8.31 -10.09 -7.70
N GLY A 306 -9.05 -9.48 -8.63
CA GLY A 306 -10.32 -8.81 -8.33
C GLY A 306 -10.19 -7.41 -7.74
N GLY A 307 -9.06 -6.74 -7.95
CA GLY A 307 -8.81 -5.39 -7.44
C GLY A 307 -8.64 -5.32 -5.93
N ASP A 308 -9.03 -4.18 -5.36
CA ASP A 308 -8.99 -3.93 -3.91
C ASP A 308 -10.34 -3.38 -3.42
N PHE A 309 -10.55 -3.40 -2.12
CA PHE A 309 -11.71 -2.77 -1.49
C PHE A 309 -11.52 -1.26 -1.34
N MET A 310 -10.28 -0.78 -1.33
CA MET A 310 -9.95 0.64 -1.23
C MET A 310 -9.84 1.26 -2.62
N ALA A 311 -10.63 2.29 -2.88
CA ALA A 311 -10.61 3.01 -4.15
C ALA A 311 -9.19 3.48 -4.51
N GLY A 312 -8.73 3.17 -5.73
CA GLY A 312 -7.48 3.67 -6.30
C GLY A 312 -6.16 3.13 -5.74
N ARG A 313 -6.16 2.36 -4.63
CA ARG A 313 -4.91 1.92 -3.96
C ARG A 313 -3.94 1.23 -4.91
N PHE A 314 -4.41 0.30 -5.74
CA PHE A 314 -3.54 -0.41 -6.68
C PHE A 314 -3.15 0.47 -7.89
N PHE A 315 -4.02 1.36 -8.35
CA PHE A 315 -3.73 2.17 -9.54
C PHE A 315 -2.59 3.17 -9.35
N THR A 316 -2.23 3.51 -8.12
CA THR A 316 -1.26 4.58 -7.88
C THR A 316 0.13 4.31 -8.47
N TYR A 317 0.62 3.06 -8.48
CA TYR A 317 1.94 2.78 -9.05
C TYR A 317 1.95 2.99 -10.56
N ILE A 318 0.82 2.68 -11.21
CA ILE A 318 0.61 2.93 -12.64
C ILE A 318 0.56 4.44 -12.87
N ILE A 319 -0.22 5.18 -12.08
CA ILE A 319 -0.37 6.64 -12.19
C ILE A 319 0.98 7.33 -12.01
N LEU A 320 1.76 6.94 -11.01
CA LEU A 320 3.12 7.45 -10.82
C LEU A 320 3.98 7.18 -12.07
N LEU A 321 3.99 5.95 -12.58
CA LEU A 321 4.77 5.60 -13.77
C LEU A 321 4.39 6.44 -14.99
N LEU A 322 3.10 6.68 -15.19
CA LEU A 322 2.58 7.54 -16.25
C LEU A 322 3.04 9.00 -16.05
N GLY A 323 3.06 9.51 -14.82
CA GLY A 323 3.63 10.82 -14.49
C GLY A 323 5.14 10.90 -14.75
N LEU A 324 5.89 9.83 -14.45
CA LEU A 324 7.31 9.74 -14.78
C LEU A 324 7.56 9.75 -16.30
N SER A 325 6.70 9.08 -17.07
CA SER A 325 6.70 9.13 -18.54
C SER A 325 6.43 10.54 -19.07
N MET A 326 5.50 11.28 -18.47
CA MET A 326 5.25 12.70 -18.81
C MET A 326 6.49 13.56 -18.51
N ALA A 327 7.10 13.38 -17.34
CA ALA A 327 8.29 14.14 -16.92
C ALA A 327 9.46 13.98 -17.91
N ARG A 328 9.71 12.75 -18.36
CA ARG A 328 10.82 12.40 -19.26
C ARG A 328 10.58 12.76 -20.73
N THR A 329 9.34 13.06 -21.11
CA THR A 329 9.01 13.46 -22.49
C THR A 329 9.76 14.74 -22.86
N GLU A 330 10.15 14.88 -24.13
CA GLU A 330 10.79 16.11 -24.62
C GLU A 330 9.88 17.34 -24.41
N SER A 331 10.46 18.53 -24.38
CA SER A 331 9.70 19.76 -24.13
C SER A 331 8.56 19.92 -25.13
N PHE A 332 7.36 20.12 -24.61
CA PHE A 332 6.21 20.64 -25.35
C PHE A 332 6.58 22.05 -25.85
N GLN A 333 6.07 22.46 -27.01
CA GLN A 333 6.37 23.77 -27.62
C GLN A 333 5.10 24.51 -28.05
N GLY A 334 5.12 25.85 -28.03
CA GLY A 334 4.03 26.70 -28.54
C GLY A 334 2.65 26.32 -28.00
N LYS A 335 1.73 25.98 -28.92
CA LYS A 335 0.35 25.59 -28.61
C LYS A 335 0.26 24.32 -27.77
N GLU A 336 1.18 23.36 -27.92
CA GLU A 336 1.18 22.11 -27.14
C GLU A 336 1.21 22.39 -25.63
N ARG A 337 2.02 23.38 -25.21
CA ARG A 337 2.14 23.77 -23.80
C ARG A 337 0.82 24.31 -23.23
N ILE A 338 0.16 25.15 -24.02
CA ILE A 338 -1.10 25.80 -23.62
C ILE A 338 -2.18 24.74 -23.49
N ILE A 339 -2.31 23.86 -24.48
CA ILE A 339 -3.32 22.79 -24.50
C ILE A 339 -3.13 21.85 -23.30
N ALA A 340 -1.89 21.40 -23.04
CA ALA A 340 -1.60 20.48 -21.95
C ALA A 340 -1.91 21.09 -20.56
N PHE A 341 -1.52 22.34 -20.29
CA PHE A 341 -1.86 22.99 -19.03
C PHE A 341 -3.34 23.36 -18.93
N ALA A 342 -3.95 23.86 -20.02
CA ALA A 342 -5.36 24.22 -20.02
C ALA A 342 -6.22 22.99 -19.71
N PHE A 343 -5.86 21.82 -20.23
CA PHE A 343 -6.51 20.55 -19.87
C PHE A 343 -6.42 20.26 -18.38
N LEU A 344 -5.23 20.27 -17.77
CA LEU A 344 -5.07 19.97 -16.34
C LEU A 344 -5.78 20.99 -15.43
N ILE A 345 -5.71 22.27 -15.78
CA ILE A 345 -6.39 23.34 -15.03
C ILE A 345 -7.91 23.19 -15.18
N LEU A 346 -8.41 23.00 -16.41
CA LEU A 346 -9.84 22.81 -16.65
C LEU A 346 -10.35 21.57 -15.92
N TYR A 347 -9.60 20.46 -15.96
CA TYR A 347 -9.93 19.26 -15.20
C TYR A 347 -10.02 19.55 -13.70
N SER A 348 -8.99 20.18 -13.13
CA SER A 348 -8.95 20.49 -11.69
C SER A 348 -10.07 21.43 -11.25
N VAL A 349 -10.51 22.32 -12.15
CA VAL A 349 -11.62 23.25 -11.89
C VAL A 349 -12.97 22.56 -12.06
N VAL A 350 -13.17 21.77 -13.11
CA VAL A 350 -14.47 21.14 -13.41
C VAL A 350 -14.73 19.93 -12.51
N TYR A 351 -13.70 19.13 -12.22
CA TYR A 351 -13.86 17.92 -11.43
C TYR A 351 -13.98 18.26 -9.95
N ILE A 352 -15.20 18.21 -9.42
CA ILE A 352 -15.51 18.69 -8.06
C ILE A 352 -14.77 17.93 -6.96
N GLN A 353 -14.40 16.67 -7.23
CA GLN A 353 -13.66 15.81 -6.31
C GLN A 353 -12.13 15.91 -6.46
N ALA A 354 -11.63 16.88 -7.23
CA ALA A 354 -10.19 17.08 -7.40
C ALA A 354 -9.50 17.31 -6.04
N PRO A 355 -8.29 16.75 -5.80
CA PRO A 355 -7.63 16.80 -4.49
C PRO A 355 -7.25 18.20 -3.98
N ILE A 356 -7.43 19.23 -4.79
CA ILE A 356 -7.20 20.63 -4.42
C ILE A 356 -8.34 21.23 -3.59
N ARG A 357 -9.44 20.48 -3.34
CA ARG A 357 -10.62 20.93 -2.61
C ARG A 357 -10.82 20.14 -1.32
N LYS A 358 -11.34 20.80 -0.30
CA LYS A 358 -11.91 20.13 0.88
C LYS A 358 -13.22 19.43 0.46
N PRO A 359 -13.46 18.17 0.85
CA PRO A 359 -14.71 17.50 0.54
C PRO A 359 -15.90 18.19 1.23
N SER A 360 -17.07 18.18 0.57
CA SER A 360 -18.31 18.70 1.15
C SER A 360 -18.88 17.72 2.20
N PRO A 361 -19.73 18.19 3.13
CA PRO A 361 -20.44 17.31 4.06
C PRO A 361 -21.23 16.20 3.36
N ASP A 362 -21.88 16.51 2.24
CA ASP A 362 -22.65 15.54 1.46
C ASP A 362 -21.75 14.43 0.90
N GLN A 363 -20.58 14.79 0.34
CA GLN A 363 -19.60 13.81 -0.15
C GLN A 363 -19.10 12.89 0.97
N ILE A 364 -18.86 13.45 2.16
CA ILE A 364 -18.44 12.66 3.33
C ILE A 364 -19.56 11.70 3.74
N LEU A 365 -20.81 12.17 3.77
CA LEU A 365 -21.95 11.34 4.16
C LEU A 365 -22.21 10.22 3.15
N GLU A 366 -22.22 10.52 1.85
CA GLU A 366 -22.37 9.54 0.78
C GLU A 366 -21.30 8.44 0.85
N SER A 367 -20.04 8.82 1.16
CA SER A 367 -18.93 7.88 1.27
C SER A 367 -19.05 6.86 2.41
N LYS A 368 -19.94 7.08 3.38
CA LYS A 368 -20.21 6.12 4.47
C LYS A 368 -20.95 4.89 3.98
N THR A 369 -21.65 4.99 2.85
CA THR A 369 -22.37 3.87 2.24
C THR A 369 -21.49 3.20 1.20
N ILE A 370 -21.19 1.92 1.40
CA ILE A 370 -20.40 1.13 0.46
C ILE A 370 -21.37 0.55 -0.58
N GLY A 371 -21.14 0.84 -1.86
CA GLY A 371 -21.96 0.32 -2.95
C GLY A 371 -21.76 -1.18 -3.21
N ASP A 372 -22.55 -1.73 -4.12
CA ASP A 372 -22.62 -3.18 -4.42
C ASP A 372 -21.30 -3.79 -4.86
N ALA A 373 -20.43 -3.01 -5.51
CA ALA A 373 -19.09 -3.44 -5.89
C ALA A 373 -18.17 -3.65 -4.67
N GLY A 374 -18.57 -3.26 -3.46
CA GLY A 374 -17.76 -3.43 -2.25
C GLY A 374 -16.49 -2.57 -2.23
N ILE A 375 -16.42 -1.51 -3.05
CA ILE A 375 -15.28 -0.59 -3.13
C ILE A 375 -15.65 0.67 -2.34
N ALA A 376 -14.75 1.12 -1.46
CA ALA A 376 -14.95 2.30 -0.63
C ALA A 376 -13.85 3.34 -0.88
N ASP A 377 -14.26 4.60 -0.84
CA ASP A 377 -13.37 5.73 -0.67
C ASP A 377 -12.97 5.82 0.81
N GLU A 378 -11.97 5.02 1.21
CA GLU A 378 -11.57 4.89 2.61
C GLU A 378 -11.14 6.22 3.25
N ARG A 379 -10.56 7.14 2.48
CA ARG A 379 -10.20 8.46 2.98
C ARG A 379 -11.44 9.25 3.37
N LEU A 380 -12.44 9.31 2.48
CA LEU A 380 -13.69 10.00 2.81
C LEU A 380 -14.46 9.27 3.91
N TYR A 381 -14.45 7.94 3.90
CA TYR A 381 -15.05 7.10 4.93
C TYR A 381 -14.50 7.42 6.33
N TYR A 382 -13.18 7.62 6.47
CA TYR A 382 -12.56 7.97 7.75
C TYR A 382 -12.27 9.48 7.93
N TYR A 383 -12.78 10.33 7.04
CA TYR A 383 -12.39 11.74 6.97
C TYR A 383 -12.56 12.47 8.31
N SER A 384 -13.73 12.34 8.94
CA SER A 384 -14.03 12.99 10.22
C SER A 384 -13.20 12.46 11.39
N LEU A 385 -12.67 11.24 11.28
CA LEU A 385 -11.94 10.57 12.35
C LEU A 385 -10.44 10.86 12.27
N THR A 386 -9.85 10.76 11.08
CA THR A 386 -8.39 10.70 10.90
C THR A 386 -7.78 11.74 9.97
N SER A 387 -8.58 12.59 9.31
CA SER A 387 -8.02 13.65 8.48
C SER A 387 -7.27 14.68 9.32
N PHE A 388 -6.11 15.11 8.83
CA PHE A 388 -5.28 16.11 9.48
C PHE A 388 -6.01 17.45 9.65
N VAL A 389 -6.84 17.87 8.68
CA VAL A 389 -7.65 19.10 8.78
C VAL A 389 -8.66 19.01 9.94
N SER A 390 -9.25 17.84 10.15
CA SER A 390 -10.27 17.59 11.15
C SER A 390 -9.71 17.15 12.50
N ARG A 391 -8.38 17.14 12.70
CA ARG A 391 -7.72 16.58 13.90
C ARG A 391 -8.13 17.19 15.25
N ASN A 392 -8.69 18.40 15.23
CA ASN A 392 -9.16 19.12 16.42
C ASN A 392 -10.70 19.14 16.52
N GLU A 393 -11.40 18.50 15.58
CA GLU A 393 -12.87 18.37 15.63
C GLU A 393 -13.24 17.31 16.68
N PHE A 394 -14.44 17.44 17.26
CA PHE A 394 -14.93 16.57 18.34
C PHE A 394 -14.89 15.07 17.99
N ASN A 395 -15.18 14.72 16.74
CA ASN A 395 -15.21 13.34 16.27
C ASN A 395 -13.82 12.77 15.94
N SER A 396 -12.75 13.55 16.05
CA SER A 396 -11.42 13.08 15.67
C SER A 396 -10.85 12.11 16.70
N ILE A 397 -10.31 11.00 16.19
CA ILE A 397 -9.59 10.02 17.02
C ILE A 397 -8.07 10.23 17.01
N ILE A 398 -7.57 11.19 16.22
CA ILE A 398 -6.14 11.46 16.07
C ILE A 398 -5.43 11.72 17.42
N PRO A 399 -5.97 12.56 18.34
CA PRO A 399 -5.33 12.77 19.64
C PRO A 399 -5.21 11.48 20.46
N PHE A 400 -6.21 10.61 20.41
CA PHE A 400 -6.21 9.33 21.13
C PHE A 400 -5.20 8.35 20.54
N LEU A 401 -5.09 8.29 19.21
CA LEU A 401 -4.10 7.48 18.51
C LEU A 401 -2.67 8.01 18.69
N ALA A 402 -2.50 9.32 18.71
CA ALA A 402 -1.20 9.98 18.89
C ALA A 402 -0.62 9.74 20.28
N ASP A 403 -1.45 9.85 21.31
CA ASP A 403 -1.05 9.70 22.71
C ASP A 403 -1.27 8.26 23.24
N LYS A 404 -1.77 7.35 22.39
CA LYS A 404 -2.19 5.99 22.76
C LYS A 404 -3.08 5.98 24.01
N ARG A 405 -3.99 6.96 24.12
CA ARG A 405 -4.89 7.09 25.26
C ARG A 405 -5.95 5.99 25.16
N GLN A 406 -5.83 5.00 26.03
CA GLN A 406 -6.86 3.99 26.19
C GLN A 406 -8.08 4.63 26.88
N VAL A 407 -9.11 4.91 26.09
CA VAL A 407 -10.40 5.44 26.62
C VAL A 407 -11.36 4.30 26.97
N LEU A 408 -11.01 3.07 26.59
CA LEU A 408 -11.93 1.95 26.53
C LEU A 408 -11.35 0.75 27.27
N SER A 409 -12.07 0.26 28.26
CA SER A 409 -11.83 -1.04 28.89
C SER A 409 -12.88 -2.03 28.41
N MET A 410 -12.47 -3.26 28.12
CA MET A 410 -13.40 -4.37 27.91
C MET A 410 -13.35 -5.32 29.09
N ASP A 411 -14.51 -5.83 29.51
CA ASP A 411 -14.61 -6.81 30.60
C ASP A 411 -13.86 -8.11 30.27
N LYS A 412 -13.82 -8.47 28.97
CA LYS A 412 -13.14 -9.66 28.47
C LYS A 412 -11.83 -9.30 27.78
N LYS A 413 -10.78 -10.09 28.04
CA LYS A 413 -9.47 -9.97 27.39
C LYS A 413 -9.47 -10.49 25.95
N VAL A 414 -10.37 -11.42 25.62
CA VAL A 414 -10.55 -11.96 24.27
C VAL A 414 -11.87 -11.44 23.71
N PHE A 415 -11.83 -10.80 22.53
CA PHE A 415 -13.03 -10.34 21.86
C PHE A 415 -12.89 -10.38 20.34
N VAL A 416 -14.05 -10.37 19.67
CA VAL A 416 -14.14 -10.39 18.21
C VAL A 416 -14.30 -8.98 17.69
N ALA A 417 -13.54 -8.62 16.66
CA ALA A 417 -13.64 -7.32 16.00
C ALA A 417 -13.57 -7.42 14.48
N LYS A 418 -14.04 -6.35 13.83
CA LYS A 418 -13.91 -6.03 12.40
C LYS A 418 -13.25 -4.67 12.29
N ASN A 419 -12.52 -4.40 11.20
CA ASN A 419 -11.72 -3.18 11.03
C ASN A 419 -10.82 -2.97 12.26
N ILE A 420 -9.90 -3.91 12.44
CA ILE A 420 -9.18 -4.15 13.69
C ILE A 420 -8.06 -3.16 13.96
N GLY A 421 -7.76 -2.24 13.03
CA GLY A 421 -6.59 -1.38 13.10
C GLY A 421 -6.62 -0.43 14.28
N PHE A 422 -7.52 0.55 14.27
CA PHE A 422 -7.64 1.58 15.30
C PHE A 422 -7.91 0.95 16.68
N ILE A 423 -8.84 0.00 16.74
CA ILE A 423 -9.16 -0.72 17.99
C ILE A 423 -7.90 -1.43 18.49
N GLY A 424 -7.27 -2.25 17.67
CA GLY A 424 -6.12 -3.03 18.11
C GLY A 424 -4.97 -2.17 18.61
N PHE A 425 -4.73 -1.04 17.96
CA PHE A 425 -3.71 -0.11 18.41
C PHE A 425 -4.03 0.54 19.76
N LEU A 426 -5.29 0.91 20.00
CA LEU A 426 -5.73 1.56 21.25
C LEU A 426 -5.85 0.58 22.44
N PHE A 427 -6.24 -0.67 22.20
CA PHE A 427 -6.46 -1.65 23.28
C PHE A 427 -5.15 -2.20 23.88
N GLY A 428 -4.00 -2.05 23.22
CA GLY A 428 -2.70 -2.46 23.78
C GLY A 428 -2.46 -3.97 23.78
N PRO A 429 -1.31 -4.45 24.28
CA PRO A 429 -0.87 -5.85 24.16
C PRO A 429 -1.62 -6.83 25.07
N GLN A 430 -2.39 -6.35 26.06
CA GLN A 430 -3.08 -7.18 27.05
C GLN A 430 -4.40 -7.79 26.55
N TYR A 431 -4.88 -7.38 25.37
CA TYR A 431 -6.08 -7.93 24.74
C TYR A 431 -5.74 -8.75 23.51
N TYR A 432 -6.41 -9.88 23.39
CA TYR A 432 -6.39 -10.73 22.22
C TYR A 432 -7.59 -10.40 21.33
N ILE A 433 -7.32 -10.04 20.08
CA ILE A 433 -8.36 -9.68 19.11
C ILE A 433 -8.50 -10.80 18.09
N VAL A 434 -9.70 -11.37 18.04
CA VAL A 434 -10.12 -12.31 16.99
C VAL A 434 -10.70 -11.49 15.84
N ASP A 435 -9.99 -11.46 14.73
CA ASP A 435 -10.38 -10.70 13.54
C ASP A 435 -11.37 -11.51 12.69
N LEU A 436 -12.58 -10.99 12.54
CA LEU A 436 -13.64 -11.62 11.75
C LEU A 436 -13.28 -11.74 10.27
N TYR A 437 -12.42 -10.85 9.75
CA TYR A 437 -11.90 -10.90 8.37
C TYR A 437 -10.62 -11.72 8.24
N ALA A 438 -10.12 -12.24 9.37
CA ALA A 438 -8.99 -13.13 9.47
C ALA A 438 -7.66 -12.59 8.93
N LEU A 439 -7.50 -11.27 8.81
CA LEU A 439 -6.22 -10.67 8.45
C LEU A 439 -5.17 -10.96 9.52
N SER A 440 -5.56 -10.92 10.80
CA SER A 440 -4.66 -11.21 11.92
C SER A 440 -4.76 -12.62 12.51
N ASP A 441 -5.82 -13.37 12.21
CA ASP A 441 -6.09 -14.66 12.85
C ASP A 441 -5.54 -15.84 12.03
N PRO A 442 -4.67 -16.70 12.59
CA PRO A 442 -4.01 -17.77 11.85
C PRO A 442 -4.93 -18.93 11.48
N LEU A 443 -5.96 -19.23 12.29
CA LEU A 443 -6.90 -20.33 12.01
C LEU A 443 -7.97 -19.86 11.01
N LEU A 444 -8.58 -18.72 11.29
CA LEU A 444 -9.69 -18.20 10.47
C LEU A 444 -9.21 -17.87 9.04
N SER A 445 -7.94 -17.54 8.83
CA SER A 445 -7.42 -17.24 7.48
C SER A 445 -7.34 -18.48 6.59
N ARG A 446 -7.54 -19.66 7.16
CA ARG A 446 -7.34 -20.96 6.51
C ARG A 446 -8.62 -21.74 6.28
N ILE A 447 -9.72 -21.24 6.82
CA ILE A 447 -11.09 -21.67 6.47
C ILE A 447 -11.67 -20.74 5.40
N SER A 448 -12.67 -21.24 4.67
CA SER A 448 -13.33 -20.48 3.59
C SER A 448 -14.06 -19.25 4.12
N GLY A 449 -13.95 -18.12 3.41
CA GLY A 449 -14.67 -16.89 3.72
C GLY A 449 -15.48 -16.32 2.57
N GLU A 450 -16.42 -15.47 2.95
CA GLU A 450 -17.44 -14.91 2.06
C GLU A 450 -17.65 -13.41 2.35
N GLY A 451 -18.26 -12.68 1.41
CA GLY A 451 -18.63 -11.28 1.59
C GLY A 451 -17.81 -10.32 0.75
N ARG A 452 -17.50 -9.14 1.29
CA ARG A 452 -16.89 -8.03 0.54
C ARG A 452 -15.47 -8.37 0.08
N ILE A 453 -15.07 -7.88 -1.10
CA ILE A 453 -13.67 -7.94 -1.55
C ILE A 453 -12.75 -7.37 -0.44
N GLY A 454 -11.60 -8.01 -0.20
CA GLY A 454 -10.67 -7.63 0.86
C GLY A 454 -11.12 -7.93 2.31
N HIS A 455 -12.42 -7.99 2.57
CA HIS A 455 -13.03 -8.18 3.90
C HIS A 455 -14.00 -9.36 3.89
N LYS A 456 -13.44 -10.56 3.72
CA LYS A 456 -14.19 -11.81 3.66
C LYS A 456 -14.43 -12.30 5.10
N SER A 457 -15.67 -12.24 5.56
CA SER A 457 -16.03 -12.69 6.91
C SER A 457 -15.86 -14.19 7.04
N ARG A 458 -15.42 -14.63 8.23
CA ARG A 458 -15.30 -16.04 8.59
C ARG A 458 -16.34 -16.41 9.64
N LYS A 459 -16.87 -17.62 9.52
CA LYS A 459 -17.71 -18.20 10.57
C LYS A 459 -16.79 -18.73 11.65
N ILE A 460 -16.95 -18.25 12.88
CA ILE A 460 -16.06 -18.63 13.98
C ILE A 460 -16.41 -20.06 14.42
N PRO A 461 -15.43 -20.99 14.51
CA PRO A 461 -15.68 -22.32 15.03
C PRO A 461 -16.17 -22.31 16.48
N SER A 462 -17.04 -23.26 16.82
CA SER A 462 -17.54 -23.37 18.19
C SER A 462 -16.40 -23.65 19.17
N ARG A 463 -16.47 -23.05 20.36
CA ARG A 463 -15.43 -23.14 21.40
C ARG A 463 -14.08 -22.50 21.03
N TYR A 464 -13.96 -21.81 19.90
CA TYR A 464 -12.69 -21.17 19.49
C TYR A 464 -12.27 -20.05 20.44
N LEU A 465 -13.19 -19.17 20.83
CA LEU A 465 -12.89 -18.06 21.75
C LEU A 465 -12.46 -18.58 23.13
N GLN A 466 -13.15 -19.61 23.62
CA GLN A 466 -12.86 -20.30 24.88
C GLN A 466 -11.50 -21.02 24.79
N SER A 467 -11.12 -21.50 23.61
CA SER A 467 -9.82 -22.13 23.40
C SER A 467 -8.67 -21.13 23.54
N ILE A 468 -8.84 -19.92 23.00
CA ILE A 468 -7.88 -18.83 23.14
C ILE A 468 -7.81 -18.37 24.61
N GLU A 469 -8.97 -18.15 25.23
CA GLU A 469 -9.06 -17.64 26.61
C GLU A 469 -8.44 -18.60 27.63
N SER A 470 -8.72 -19.90 27.49
CA SER A 470 -8.18 -20.94 28.38
C SER A 470 -6.77 -21.44 27.99
N ARG A 471 -6.28 -21.08 26.79
CA ARG A 471 -5.06 -21.64 26.17
C ARG A 471 -5.08 -23.17 26.01
N ILE A 472 -6.25 -23.78 26.03
CA ILE A 472 -6.47 -25.21 25.80
C ILE A 472 -7.38 -25.33 24.60
N ASN A 473 -7.03 -26.14 23.61
CA ASN A 473 -7.87 -26.34 22.44
C ASN A 473 -9.12 -27.17 22.79
N GLN A 474 -10.24 -26.47 22.81
CA GLN A 474 -11.56 -26.99 23.13
C GLN A 474 -12.44 -27.16 21.88
N LEU A 475 -11.85 -27.09 20.68
CA LEU A 475 -12.61 -27.30 19.45
C LEU A 475 -13.26 -28.70 19.45
N PRO A 476 -14.56 -28.81 19.16
CA PRO A 476 -15.28 -30.07 19.26
C PRO A 476 -14.97 -31.02 18.10
N ASP A 477 -14.71 -30.49 16.90
CA ASP A 477 -14.48 -31.27 15.69
C ASP A 477 -13.02 -31.77 15.63
N PRO A 478 -12.76 -33.10 15.62
CA PRO A 478 -11.41 -33.65 15.70
C PRO A 478 -10.45 -33.16 14.61
N ASP A 479 -10.90 -33.14 13.34
CA ASP A 479 -10.06 -32.70 12.23
C ASP A 479 -9.65 -31.23 12.35
N LEU A 480 -10.58 -30.36 12.74
CA LEU A 480 -10.28 -28.94 12.95
C LEU A 480 -9.43 -28.75 14.20
N LYS A 481 -9.65 -29.56 15.24
CA LYS A 481 -8.87 -29.54 16.47
C LYS A 481 -7.41 -29.85 16.20
N ASP A 482 -7.13 -30.95 15.49
CA ASP A 482 -5.76 -31.35 15.12
C ASP A 482 -5.12 -30.31 14.19
N TYR A 483 -5.89 -29.79 13.24
CA TYR A 483 -5.45 -28.71 12.37
C TYR A 483 -5.12 -27.42 13.14
N TYR A 484 -5.87 -27.07 14.18
CA TYR A 484 -5.56 -25.91 15.00
C TYR A 484 -4.36 -26.17 15.91
N GLU A 485 -4.16 -27.39 16.42
CA GLU A 485 -2.96 -27.70 17.21
C GLU A 485 -1.66 -27.51 16.42
N GLY A 486 -1.62 -27.97 15.17
CA GLY A 486 -0.45 -27.73 14.32
C GLY A 486 -0.16 -26.23 14.14
N MET A 487 -1.21 -25.41 14.00
CA MET A 487 -1.04 -23.95 13.95
C MET A 487 -0.54 -23.36 15.25
N ARG A 488 -1.08 -23.79 16.39
CA ARG A 488 -0.62 -23.33 17.71
C ARG A 488 0.85 -23.68 17.92
N VAL A 489 1.29 -24.85 17.49
CA VAL A 489 2.72 -25.20 17.51
C VAL A 489 3.51 -24.23 16.63
N LEU A 490 3.07 -24.00 15.41
CA LEU A 490 3.75 -23.14 14.44
C LEU A 490 3.86 -21.67 14.91
N THR A 491 2.80 -21.11 15.49
CA THR A 491 2.71 -19.67 15.81
C THR A 491 3.05 -19.35 17.26
N GLN A 492 2.76 -20.25 18.22
CA GLN A 492 2.83 -19.96 19.66
C GLN A 492 4.00 -20.65 20.38
N SER A 493 4.49 -21.80 19.88
CA SER A 493 5.60 -22.52 20.55
C SER A 493 6.93 -21.75 20.51
N ASP A 494 7.93 -22.25 21.22
CA ASP A 494 9.29 -21.71 21.15
C ASP A 494 9.78 -21.64 19.69
N ILE A 495 10.57 -20.63 19.34
CA ILE A 495 11.00 -20.42 17.95
C ILE A 495 11.94 -21.54 17.46
N PHE A 496 12.65 -22.22 18.38
CA PHE A 496 13.54 -23.33 18.09
C PHE A 496 12.88 -24.71 18.26
N ASP A 497 11.58 -24.76 18.52
CA ASP A 497 10.84 -26.01 18.59
C ASP A 497 10.92 -26.75 17.24
N SER A 498 11.54 -27.92 17.25
CA SER A 498 11.80 -28.70 16.03
C SER A 498 10.52 -29.14 15.31
N ARG A 499 9.40 -29.26 16.04
CA ARG A 499 8.09 -29.60 15.46
C ARG A 499 7.62 -28.55 14.46
N ARG A 500 8.02 -27.29 14.63
CA ARG A 500 7.70 -26.20 13.71
C ARG A 500 8.21 -26.47 12.29
N TRP A 501 9.32 -27.17 12.11
CA TRP A 501 9.90 -27.40 10.79
C TRP A 501 9.06 -28.34 9.92
N ILE A 502 8.55 -29.42 10.51
CA ILE A 502 7.68 -30.37 9.79
C ILE A 502 6.36 -29.68 9.45
N LEU A 503 5.75 -29.04 10.45
CA LEU A 503 4.49 -28.31 10.27
C LEU A 503 4.63 -27.18 9.25
N PHE A 504 5.75 -26.45 9.23
CA PHE A 504 6.02 -25.43 8.22
C PHE A 504 5.81 -25.98 6.80
N TRP A 505 6.42 -27.12 6.45
CA TRP A 505 6.26 -27.70 5.12
C TRP A 505 4.82 -28.15 4.85
N GLU A 506 4.13 -28.71 5.84
CA GLU A 506 2.73 -29.13 5.71
C GLU A 506 1.76 -27.96 5.47
N TYR A 507 1.91 -26.84 6.20
CA TYR A 507 1.03 -25.66 6.05
C TYR A 507 1.39 -24.80 4.84
N GLN A 508 2.64 -24.87 4.34
CA GLN A 508 3.06 -24.11 3.17
C GLN A 508 2.77 -24.81 1.85
N PHE A 509 3.05 -26.12 1.77
CA PHE A 509 3.01 -26.87 0.53
C PHE A 509 2.21 -28.17 0.61
N GLY A 510 1.83 -28.62 1.80
CA GLY A 510 1.09 -29.85 2.02
C GLY A 510 -0.44 -29.68 2.04
N SER A 511 -1.11 -30.73 2.53
CA SER A 511 -2.57 -30.79 2.69
C SER A 511 -3.11 -29.73 3.66
N HIS A 512 -2.29 -29.27 4.61
CA HIS A 512 -2.69 -28.29 5.61
C HIS A 512 -2.69 -26.83 5.11
N ARG A 513 -2.43 -26.58 3.83
CA ARG A 513 -2.45 -25.20 3.28
C ARG A 513 -3.81 -24.51 3.45
N LYS A 514 -4.91 -25.25 3.38
CA LYS A 514 -6.28 -24.79 3.63
C LYS A 514 -7.05 -25.87 4.37
N PHE A 515 -7.97 -25.47 5.24
CA PHE A 515 -8.90 -26.38 5.89
C PHE A 515 -10.22 -26.41 5.12
N SER A 516 -10.62 -27.61 4.69
CA SER A 516 -11.87 -27.85 3.95
C SER A 516 -12.84 -28.79 4.67
N GLY A 517 -12.52 -29.20 5.90
CA GLY A 517 -13.40 -30.02 6.72
C GLY A 517 -14.65 -29.26 7.16
N LYS A 518 -15.67 -30.00 7.61
CA LYS A 518 -16.84 -29.41 8.27
C LYS A 518 -16.50 -29.13 9.72
N TYR A 519 -17.10 -28.09 10.28
CA TYR A 519 -16.96 -27.74 11.69
C TYR A 519 -18.24 -27.10 12.21
N GLN A 520 -18.45 -27.21 13.52
CA GLN A 520 -19.55 -26.56 14.22
C GLN A 520 -19.25 -25.07 14.38
N ILE A 521 -20.24 -24.23 14.11
CA ILE A 521 -20.10 -22.77 14.16
C ILE A 521 -20.56 -22.28 15.53
N GLU A 522 -19.86 -21.30 16.11
CA GLU A 522 -20.28 -20.65 17.35
C GLU A 522 -21.58 -19.85 17.12
N ASP A 523 -22.60 -20.13 17.93
CA ASP A 523 -23.86 -19.40 17.88
C ASP A 523 -23.68 -17.96 18.42
N LYS A 524 -24.15 -16.98 17.64
CA LYS A 524 -24.21 -15.55 18.00
C LYS A 524 -22.84 -14.93 18.37
N VAL A 525 -22.06 -14.59 17.34
CA VAL A 525 -20.87 -13.75 17.48
C VAL A 525 -21.21 -12.28 17.23
N THR A 526 -20.96 -11.41 18.22
CA THR A 526 -21.02 -9.95 18.02
C THR A 526 -19.61 -9.40 17.81
N ALA A 527 -19.31 -8.99 16.59
CA ALA A 527 -18.04 -8.34 16.25
C ALA A 527 -18.10 -6.83 16.52
N LYS A 528 -17.16 -6.33 17.32
CA LYS A 528 -17.01 -4.91 17.61
C LYS A 528 -16.28 -4.17 16.48
N SER A 529 -16.49 -2.87 16.40
CA SER A 529 -15.85 -1.94 15.46
C SER A 529 -15.58 -0.61 16.15
N ILE A 530 -14.72 0.22 15.56
CA ILE A 530 -14.31 1.49 16.18
C ILE A 530 -15.52 2.39 16.50
N PHE A 531 -16.57 2.30 15.69
CA PHE A 531 -17.81 3.04 15.84
C PHE A 531 -18.61 2.63 17.07
N ASP A 532 -18.51 1.39 17.53
CA ASP A 532 -19.17 0.93 18.75
C ASP A 532 -18.60 1.58 20.02
N PHE A 533 -17.45 2.25 19.91
CA PHE A 533 -16.73 2.84 21.03
C PHE A 533 -16.61 4.36 20.98
N PHE A 534 -16.69 4.97 19.80
CA PHE A 534 -16.50 6.42 19.62
C PHE A 534 -17.75 7.17 19.14
N LEU A 535 -18.86 6.49 18.84
CA LEU A 535 -20.14 7.13 18.44
C LEU A 535 -21.16 7.27 19.57
N TYR A 536 -20.71 7.44 20.82
CA TYR A 536 -21.59 7.76 21.95
C TYR A 536 -21.23 9.09 22.59
#